data_AF-A0A0N0D3H4-F1
#
_entry.id   AF-A0A0N0D3H4-F1
#
_cell.length_a   1.000
_cell.length_b   1.000
_cell.length_c   1.000
_cell.angle_alpha   90.00
_cell.angle_beta   90.00
_cell.angle_gamma   90.00
#
_symmetry.space_group_name_H-M   'P 1'
#
loop_
_entity.id
_entity.type
_entity.pdbx_description
1 polymer ?
#
loop_
_entity_poly.entity_id
_entity_poly.type
_entity_poly.pdbx_seq_one_letter_code
_entity_poly.pdbx_strand_id
1 'polypeptide(L)'
;MENIFKIAGAISTPLALSGLFSAIFFLLLKQIIAKNIFPSLTKQFSSDIIKLIIHYVFILSILTILLGFVGYIFPIIFAQSSNGFSINNYDTMKGHEKLIIRYAYQGSSSIIEVNNPNSDQIEFILNVGEKNNNKDKITYSYKYLPKPKKLTPQNLLKIHNRCKKYESNYDLLICEIQNECNLSKEEAINLILTISSFININQVYINYLVSSYDDLKIKIQKINKIINQYYYNFTSVQIPNAQKVKIDKFPIKDYLIHLAKLNNTYSKIEFYFDPLYMSFGTICQIDDNQYELLVGVWRIYRAWSIKTLEHEDATRMKLRLILTINNSKAKVKIVELMASEVISLVEYQNKY
;
A
#
# COMPACT_ATOMS: atom_id res chain seq x y z
N MET A 1 16.89 8.81 -31.60
CA MET A 1 15.72 8.06 -31.06
C MET A 1 15.07 8.75 -29.87
N GLU A 2 15.83 9.30 -28.92
CA GLU A 2 15.31 9.86 -27.65
C GLU A 2 14.13 10.85 -27.78
N ASN A 3 14.13 11.71 -28.80
CA ASN A 3 13.04 12.68 -29.01
C ASN A 3 11.66 12.01 -29.19
N ILE A 4 11.59 10.79 -29.73
CA ILE A 4 10.34 10.03 -29.87
C ILE A 4 9.81 9.60 -28.49
N PHE A 5 10.69 9.11 -27.61
CA PHE A 5 10.32 8.75 -26.23
C PHE A 5 9.94 9.98 -25.40
N LYS A 6 10.60 11.12 -25.63
CA LYS A 6 10.30 12.39 -24.95
C LYS A 6 8.90 12.91 -25.31
N ILE A 7 8.50 12.78 -26.58
CA ILE A 7 7.13 13.09 -27.04
C ILE A 7 6.12 12.07 -26.47
N ALA A 8 6.43 10.77 -26.53
CA ALA A 8 5.56 9.73 -25.98
C ALA A 8 5.29 9.89 -24.47
N GLY A 9 6.30 10.33 -23.70
CA GLY A 9 6.15 10.63 -22.27
C GLY A 9 5.36 11.90 -21.96
N ALA A 10 5.33 12.87 -22.88
CA ALA A 10 4.56 14.11 -22.74
C ALA A 10 3.06 13.92 -23.03
N ILE A 11 2.67 12.85 -23.74
CA ILE A 11 1.28 12.52 -24.05
C ILE A 11 0.65 11.82 -22.83
N SER A 12 0.31 12.61 -21.82
CA SER A 12 -0.16 12.11 -20.51
C SER A 12 -1.61 11.59 -20.52
N THR A 13 -2.35 11.74 -21.62
CA THR A 13 -3.76 11.35 -21.72
C THR A 13 -3.97 10.24 -22.77
N PRO A 14 -4.74 9.17 -22.45
CA PRO A 14 -5.04 8.09 -23.41
C PRO A 14 -5.69 8.58 -24.72
N LEU A 15 -6.44 9.68 -24.66
CA LEU A 15 -7.10 10.29 -25.81
C LEU A 15 -6.09 10.87 -26.82
N ALA A 16 -5.09 11.61 -26.35
CA ALA A 16 -4.07 12.18 -27.23
C ALA A 16 -3.15 11.09 -27.83
N LEU A 17 -2.93 9.98 -27.11
CA LEU A 17 -2.22 8.82 -27.64
C LEU A 17 -3.02 8.14 -28.77
N SER A 18 -4.33 7.98 -28.63
CA SER A 18 -5.22 7.48 -29.68
C SER A 18 -5.22 8.38 -30.93
N GLY A 19 -5.20 9.70 -30.73
CA GLY A 19 -5.05 10.68 -31.82
C GLY A 19 -3.72 10.52 -32.56
N LEU A 20 -2.61 10.33 -31.85
CA LEU A 20 -1.29 10.09 -32.46
C LEU A 20 -1.28 8.80 -33.30
N PHE A 21 -1.82 7.70 -32.78
CA PHE A 21 -1.90 6.44 -33.53
C PHE A 21 -2.76 6.57 -34.79
N SER A 22 -3.88 7.30 -34.71
CA SER A 22 -4.78 7.57 -35.84
C SER A 22 -4.08 8.41 -36.93
N ALA A 23 -3.28 9.41 -36.53
CA ALA A 23 -2.47 10.20 -37.47
C ALA A 23 -1.38 9.37 -38.16
N ILE A 24 -0.67 8.51 -37.42
CA ILE A 24 0.33 7.59 -37.99
C ILE A 24 -0.32 6.63 -38.99
N PHE A 25 -1.45 6.02 -38.63
CA PHE A 25 -2.19 5.11 -39.50
C PHE A 25 -2.66 5.79 -40.80
N PHE A 26 -3.20 7.01 -40.70
CA PHE A 26 -3.58 7.82 -41.85
C PHE A 26 -2.39 8.12 -42.78
N LEU A 27 -1.22 8.48 -42.23
CA LEU A 27 -0.02 8.73 -43.01
C LEU A 27 0.49 7.47 -43.73
N LEU A 28 0.41 6.30 -43.10
CA LEU A 28 0.74 5.01 -43.74
C LEU A 28 -0.21 4.69 -44.90
N LEU A 29 -1.54 4.82 -44.70
CA LEU A 29 -2.51 4.66 -45.78
C LEU A 29 -2.24 5.63 -46.94
N LYS A 30 -1.95 6.90 -46.64
CA LYS A 30 -1.59 7.90 -47.65
C LYS A 30 -0.35 7.49 -48.46
N GLN A 31 0.69 6.95 -47.82
CA GLN A 31 1.87 6.45 -48.52
C GLN A 31 1.60 5.21 -49.39
N ILE A 32 0.76 4.28 -48.92
CA ILE A 32 0.38 3.08 -49.68
C ILE A 32 -0.40 3.48 -50.96
N ILE A 33 -1.35 4.41 -50.84
CA ILE A 33 -2.11 4.95 -51.96
C ILE A 33 -1.18 5.68 -52.94
N ALA A 34 -0.30 6.57 -52.44
CA ALA A 34 0.62 7.35 -53.28
C ALA A 34 1.63 6.49 -54.08
N LYS A 35 1.92 5.27 -53.64
CA LYS A 35 2.80 4.33 -54.35
C LYS A 35 2.10 3.53 -55.47
N ASN A 36 0.80 3.76 -55.74
CA ASN A 36 0.02 3.04 -56.77
C ASN A 36 0.13 1.50 -56.70
N ILE A 37 0.28 0.95 -55.48
CA ILE A 37 0.49 -0.49 -55.25
C ILE A 37 -0.74 -1.32 -55.67
N PHE A 38 -1.92 -0.71 -55.70
CA PHE A 38 -3.15 -1.37 -56.14
C PHE A 38 -3.38 -1.12 -57.64
N PRO A 39 -3.41 -2.17 -58.48
CA PRO A 39 -3.84 -2.03 -59.87
C PRO A 39 -5.31 -1.59 -59.91
N SER A 40 -5.59 -0.50 -60.64
CA SER A 40 -6.91 0.03 -61.00
C SER A 40 -8.07 -0.30 -60.02
N LEU A 41 -8.29 0.58 -59.03
CA LEU A 41 -9.38 0.48 -58.06
C LEU A 41 -10.76 0.46 -58.73
N THR A 42 -11.29 -0.74 -58.99
CA THR A 42 -12.69 -0.90 -59.38
C THR A 42 -13.60 -0.64 -58.18
N LYS A 43 -14.83 -0.17 -58.43
CA LYS A 43 -15.81 0.14 -57.38
C LYS A 43 -16.03 -1.04 -56.42
N GLN A 44 -16.04 -2.27 -56.96
CA GLN A 44 -16.19 -3.50 -56.18
C GLN A 44 -14.96 -3.77 -55.29
N PHE A 45 -13.75 -3.69 -55.85
CA PHE A 45 -12.49 -3.88 -55.09
C PHE A 45 -12.33 -2.84 -53.96
N SER A 46 -12.75 -1.58 -54.19
CA SER A 46 -12.75 -0.55 -53.14
C SER A 46 -13.71 -0.86 -51.98
N SER A 47 -14.90 -1.40 -52.28
CA SER A 47 -15.86 -1.86 -51.25
C SER A 47 -15.25 -2.96 -50.38
N ASP A 48 -14.61 -3.93 -51.01
CA ASP A 48 -14.12 -5.12 -50.31
C ASP A 48 -12.87 -4.81 -49.48
N ILE A 49 -12.00 -3.89 -49.95
CA ILE A 49 -10.93 -3.30 -49.14
C ILE A 49 -11.49 -2.57 -47.90
N ILE A 50 -12.54 -1.75 -48.06
CA ILE A 50 -13.13 -1.01 -46.93
C ILE A 50 -13.73 -1.98 -45.91
N LYS A 51 -14.46 -3.02 -46.36
CA LYS A 51 -14.97 -4.09 -45.46
C LYS A 51 -13.84 -4.78 -44.71
N LEU A 52 -12.75 -5.11 -45.40
CA LEU A 52 -11.57 -5.76 -44.82
C LEU A 52 -10.92 -4.88 -43.74
N ILE A 53 -10.73 -3.58 -44.00
CA ILE A 53 -10.19 -2.61 -43.03
C ILE A 53 -11.10 -2.51 -41.81
N ILE A 54 -12.41 -2.36 -42.00
CA ILE A 54 -13.38 -2.29 -40.89
C ILE A 54 -13.32 -3.57 -40.05
N HIS A 55 -13.28 -4.74 -40.68
CA HIS A 55 -13.20 -6.04 -40.01
C HIS A 55 -11.94 -6.17 -39.14
N TYR A 56 -10.76 -5.85 -39.68
CA TYR A 56 -9.51 -5.90 -38.92
C TYR A 56 -9.45 -4.86 -37.79
N VAL A 57 -9.90 -3.61 -38.04
CA VAL A 57 -9.94 -2.57 -36.99
C VAL A 57 -10.89 -2.95 -35.85
N PHE A 58 -12.03 -3.58 -36.16
CA PHE A 58 -12.98 -4.08 -35.17
C PHE A 58 -12.37 -5.19 -34.30
N ILE A 59 -11.72 -6.19 -34.92
CA ILE A 59 -11.01 -7.27 -34.20
C ILE A 59 -9.89 -6.70 -33.33
N LEU A 60 -9.08 -5.76 -33.84
CA LEU A 60 -7.99 -5.13 -33.07
C LEU A 60 -8.53 -4.35 -31.87
N SER A 61 -9.69 -3.70 -32.02
CA SER A 61 -10.35 -2.97 -30.94
C SER A 61 -10.83 -3.90 -29.84
N ILE A 62 -11.45 -5.04 -30.19
CA ILE A 62 -11.86 -6.09 -29.23
C ILE A 62 -10.65 -6.65 -28.49
N LEU A 63 -9.58 -7.01 -29.21
CA LEU A 63 -8.32 -7.46 -28.59
C LEU A 63 -7.73 -6.42 -27.64
N THR A 64 -7.76 -5.14 -28.01
CA THR A 64 -7.24 -4.04 -27.17
C THR A 64 -8.08 -3.85 -25.90
N ILE A 65 -9.41 -3.96 -25.99
CA ILE A 65 -10.31 -3.93 -24.83
C ILE A 65 -10.02 -5.13 -23.91
N LEU A 66 -9.85 -6.34 -24.48
CA LEU A 66 -9.49 -7.53 -23.71
C LEU A 66 -8.13 -7.38 -23.03
N LEU A 67 -7.09 -6.91 -23.72
CA LEU A 67 -5.78 -6.66 -23.12
C LEU A 67 -5.83 -5.55 -22.05
N GLY A 68 -6.61 -4.49 -22.28
CA GLY A 68 -6.85 -3.43 -21.31
C GLY A 68 -7.54 -3.94 -20.04
N PHE A 69 -8.59 -4.74 -20.21
CA PHE A 69 -9.30 -5.42 -19.12
C PHE A 69 -8.39 -6.40 -18.38
N VAL A 70 -7.61 -7.21 -19.10
CA VAL A 70 -6.59 -8.12 -18.54
C VAL A 70 -5.53 -7.34 -17.76
N GLY A 71 -5.01 -6.23 -18.27
CA GLY A 71 -4.02 -5.38 -17.60
C GLY A 71 -4.59 -4.59 -16.41
N TYR A 72 -5.88 -4.26 -16.46
CA TYR A 72 -6.64 -3.71 -15.35
C TYR A 72 -6.80 -4.75 -14.25
N ILE A 73 -7.22 -5.98 -14.56
CA ILE A 73 -7.48 -7.12 -13.65
C ILE A 73 -6.21 -7.78 -13.09
N PHE A 74 -5.08 -7.78 -13.81
CA PHE A 74 -3.84 -8.47 -13.39
C PHE A 74 -3.27 -8.12 -11.99
N PRO A 75 -3.09 -6.86 -11.59
CA PRO A 75 -2.19 -6.45 -10.49
C PRO A 75 -2.75 -6.61 -9.05
N ILE A 76 -3.68 -7.53 -8.82
CA ILE A 76 -4.88 -7.23 -8.01
C ILE A 76 -5.30 -8.46 -7.18
N ILE A 77 -5.34 -9.57 -7.91
CA ILE A 77 -5.13 -10.98 -7.57
C ILE A 77 -3.79 -11.13 -6.89
N PHE A 78 -2.74 -10.68 -7.59
CA PHE A 78 -1.38 -10.73 -7.09
C PHE A 78 -1.20 -9.76 -5.91
N ALA A 79 -2.09 -8.77 -5.73
CA ALA A 79 -2.14 -7.95 -4.52
C ALA A 79 -2.90 -8.59 -3.35
N GLN A 80 -3.73 -9.62 -3.57
CA GLN A 80 -4.34 -10.39 -2.46
C GLN A 80 -3.45 -11.53 -1.95
N SER A 81 -2.50 -11.99 -2.77
CA SER A 81 -1.58 -13.08 -2.42
C SER A 81 -0.42 -12.68 -1.49
N SER A 82 -0.32 -11.41 -1.07
CA SER A 82 0.71 -10.92 -0.14
C SER A 82 0.32 -10.99 1.34
N ASN A 83 -0.85 -11.55 1.66
CA ASN A 83 -1.25 -11.79 3.05
C ASN A 83 -0.60 -13.09 3.56
N GLY A 84 0.53 -12.96 4.27
CA GLY A 84 1.12 -14.07 5.05
C GLY A 84 2.39 -14.70 4.48
N PHE A 85 3.34 -13.90 3.98
CA PHE A 85 4.72 -14.35 3.82
C PHE A 85 5.47 -14.19 5.14
N SER A 86 5.64 -15.27 5.90
CA SER A 86 6.53 -15.35 7.06
C SER A 86 7.76 -16.20 6.69
N ILE A 87 8.93 -15.57 6.60
CA ILE A 87 10.19 -16.32 6.57
C ILE A 87 10.43 -16.80 8.01
N ASN A 88 10.14 -18.06 8.29
CA ASN A 88 10.48 -18.66 9.57
C ASN A 88 11.88 -19.30 9.47
N ASN A 89 12.87 -18.49 9.87
CA ASN A 89 14.25 -18.82 10.28
C ASN A 89 15.18 -19.71 9.42
N TYR A 90 16.46 -19.36 9.51
CA TYR A 90 17.59 -20.10 8.93
C TYR A 90 18.08 -21.17 9.92
N ASP A 91 17.76 -22.44 9.70
CA ASP A 91 18.39 -23.55 10.43
C ASP A 91 19.83 -23.76 9.92
N THR A 92 20.81 -23.12 10.57
CA THR A 92 22.24 -23.31 10.28
C THR A 92 22.77 -24.58 10.95
N MET A 93 22.49 -25.75 10.34
CA MET A 93 23.24 -26.96 10.69
C MET A 93 24.70 -26.81 10.27
N LYS A 94 25.62 -27.03 11.22
CA LYS A 94 27.07 -26.91 11.02
C LYS A 94 27.54 -27.77 9.84
N GLY A 95 28.04 -27.13 8.78
CA GLY A 95 28.78 -27.77 7.68
C GLY A 95 28.19 -27.62 6.29
N HIS A 96 26.90 -27.30 6.14
CA HIS A 96 26.27 -27.09 4.84
C HIS A 96 25.23 -25.95 4.88
N GLU A 97 25.49 -24.86 4.14
CA GLU A 97 24.53 -23.77 3.94
C GLU A 97 23.37 -24.23 3.03
N LYS A 98 22.35 -24.84 3.65
CA LYS A 98 21.13 -25.26 2.98
C LYS A 98 19.98 -24.35 3.38
N LEU A 99 19.56 -23.47 2.48
CA LEU A 99 18.40 -22.61 2.71
C LEU A 99 17.13 -23.45 2.47
N ILE A 100 16.43 -23.78 3.55
CA ILE A 100 15.20 -24.59 3.56
C ILE A 100 14.00 -23.65 3.68
N ILE A 101 13.37 -23.32 2.55
CA ILE A 101 12.18 -22.47 2.55
C ILE A 101 10.95 -23.38 2.68
N ARG A 102 10.32 -23.37 3.87
CA ARG A 102 9.05 -24.06 4.10
C ARG A 102 7.90 -23.13 3.71
N TYR A 103 7.06 -23.57 2.77
CA TYR A 103 5.84 -22.85 2.42
C TYR A 103 4.60 -23.68 2.81
N ALA A 104 3.57 -22.99 3.29
CA ALA A 104 2.28 -23.57 3.61
C ALA A 104 1.20 -22.84 2.79
N TYR A 105 0.48 -23.58 1.95
CA TYR A 105 -0.60 -23.03 1.13
C TYR A 105 -1.79 -23.99 1.11
N GLN A 106 -2.97 -23.48 1.49
CA GLN A 106 -4.24 -24.23 1.50
C GLN A 106 -4.19 -25.62 2.19
N GLY A 107 -3.43 -25.73 3.29
CA GLY A 107 -3.33 -26.96 4.09
C GLY A 107 -2.18 -27.89 3.68
N SER A 108 -1.53 -27.66 2.54
CA SER A 108 -0.34 -28.40 2.12
C SER A 108 0.94 -27.66 2.52
N SER A 109 1.87 -28.37 3.15
CA SER A 109 3.24 -27.90 3.38
C SER A 109 4.19 -28.54 2.37
N SER A 110 5.06 -27.77 1.74
CA SER A 110 6.19 -28.36 1.00
C SER A 110 7.49 -27.60 1.25
N ILE A 111 8.59 -28.27 0.93
CA ILE A 111 9.93 -27.82 1.23
C ILE A 111 10.63 -27.48 -0.08
N ILE A 112 11.11 -26.24 -0.19
CA ILE A 112 12.01 -25.82 -1.26
C ILE A 112 13.42 -25.86 -0.68
N GLU A 113 14.25 -26.75 -1.23
CA GLU A 113 15.65 -26.82 -0.90
C GLU A 113 16.45 -26.00 -1.92
N VAL A 114 17.10 -24.94 -1.47
CA VAL A 114 18.03 -24.16 -2.30
C VAL A 114 19.43 -24.69 -2.05
N ASN A 115 20.00 -25.36 -3.06
CA ASN A 115 21.38 -25.79 -3.05
C ASN A 115 22.26 -24.67 -3.61
N ASN A 116 23.28 -24.27 -2.84
CA ASN A 116 24.29 -23.27 -3.20
C ASN A 116 23.72 -21.86 -3.49
N PRO A 117 23.39 -21.06 -2.46
CA PRO A 117 22.78 -19.73 -2.62
C PRO A 117 23.69 -18.66 -3.26
N ASN A 118 24.96 -18.99 -3.57
CA ASN A 118 25.98 -18.06 -4.06
C ASN A 118 26.26 -18.16 -5.58
N SER A 119 25.45 -18.88 -6.35
CA SER A 119 25.54 -18.90 -7.83
C SER A 119 24.50 -17.99 -8.50
N ASP A 120 24.89 -17.32 -9.60
CA ASP A 120 24.03 -16.47 -10.43
C ASP A 120 22.84 -17.22 -11.08
N GLN A 121 22.79 -18.54 -10.91
CA GLN A 121 21.64 -19.39 -11.20
C GLN A 121 21.25 -20.13 -9.93
N ILE A 122 20.03 -19.92 -9.46
CA ILE A 122 19.43 -20.65 -8.35
C ILE A 122 18.49 -21.71 -8.95
N GLU A 123 18.84 -22.98 -8.77
CA GLU A 123 18.01 -24.11 -9.20
C GLU A 123 17.04 -24.52 -8.08
N PHE A 124 15.74 -24.41 -8.33
CA PHE A 124 14.70 -24.74 -7.36
C PHE A 124 14.17 -26.16 -7.59
N ILE A 125 14.54 -27.09 -6.71
CA ILE A 125 14.02 -28.46 -6.73
C ILE A 125 12.78 -28.56 -5.83
N LEU A 126 11.60 -28.61 -6.44
CA LEU A 126 10.32 -28.77 -5.77
C LEU A 126 9.97 -30.26 -5.60
N ASN A 127 10.33 -30.82 -4.45
CA ASN A 127 9.88 -32.15 -4.04
C ASN A 127 8.52 -32.05 -3.32
N VAL A 128 7.44 -32.18 -4.10
CA VAL A 128 6.09 -32.37 -3.55
C VAL A 128 5.99 -33.80 -3.06
N GLY A 129 6.08 -33.98 -1.74
CA GLY A 129 6.05 -35.30 -1.13
C GLY A 129 4.64 -35.87 -1.05
N GLU A 130 4.32 -36.83 -1.92
CA GLU A 130 3.52 -37.97 -1.50
C GLU A 130 3.87 -39.24 -2.29
N LYS A 131 3.69 -40.39 -1.66
CA LYS A 131 3.98 -41.70 -2.25
C LYS A 131 2.94 -42.02 -3.34
N ASN A 132 3.27 -41.86 -4.62
CA ASN A 132 2.89 -42.80 -5.69
C ASN A 132 3.55 -42.45 -7.04
N ASN A 133 3.80 -43.48 -7.85
CA ASN A 133 4.60 -43.41 -9.08
C ASN A 133 3.81 -42.90 -10.30
N ASN A 134 3.44 -41.62 -10.35
CA ASN A 134 3.15 -40.93 -11.62
C ASN A 134 3.31 -39.40 -11.52
N LYS A 135 3.98 -38.81 -12.51
CA LYS A 135 4.29 -37.37 -12.56
C LYS A 135 3.42 -36.66 -13.60
N ASP A 136 2.24 -36.20 -13.21
CA ASP A 136 1.47 -35.23 -14.03
C ASP A 136 1.73 -33.79 -13.56
N LYS A 137 1.98 -32.91 -14.52
CA LYS A 137 2.41 -31.52 -14.28
C LYS A 137 1.26 -30.56 -14.58
N ILE A 138 0.56 -30.10 -13.54
CA ILE A 138 -0.60 -29.22 -13.68
C ILE A 138 -0.24 -27.78 -13.28
N THR A 139 -0.59 -26.82 -14.15
CA THR A 139 -0.35 -25.39 -13.94
C THR A 139 -1.70 -24.67 -13.82
N TYR A 140 -1.92 -23.92 -12.74
CA TYR A 140 -3.10 -23.07 -12.56
C TYR A 140 -2.73 -21.59 -12.46
N SER A 141 -3.63 -20.72 -12.94
CA SER A 141 -3.53 -19.26 -12.77
C SER A 141 -4.91 -18.68 -12.49
N TYR A 142 -5.01 -17.70 -11.58
CA TYR A 142 -6.27 -17.04 -11.21
C TYR A 142 -6.20 -15.52 -11.37
N LYS A 143 -7.37 -14.83 -11.48
CA LYS A 143 -7.50 -13.36 -11.64
C LYS A 143 -8.72 -12.69 -10.91
N TYR A 144 -8.62 -11.41 -10.50
CA TYR A 144 -9.45 -10.61 -9.52
C TYR A 144 -9.64 -9.10 -9.93
N LEU A 145 -10.19 -8.21 -9.06
CA LEU A 145 -10.27 -6.70 -9.10
C LEU A 145 -9.95 -6.02 -7.71
N PRO A 146 -9.68 -4.69 -7.48
CA PRO A 146 -9.16 -3.52 -8.26
C PRO A 146 -7.79 -2.90 -7.72
N LYS A 147 -7.05 -2.04 -8.48
CA LYS A 147 -5.59 -1.72 -8.29
C LYS A 147 -5.31 -0.40 -7.52
N PRO A 148 -4.43 -0.35 -6.49
CA PRO A 148 -3.95 0.92 -5.92
C PRO A 148 -3.06 1.70 -6.91
N LYS A 149 -2.95 3.04 -6.73
CA LYS A 149 -2.03 3.88 -7.53
C LYS A 149 -0.62 3.28 -7.50
N LYS A 150 -0.13 2.81 -8.65
CA LYS A 150 1.24 2.26 -8.77
C LYS A 150 2.24 3.33 -8.33
N LEU A 151 2.99 3.04 -7.27
CA LEU A 151 4.24 3.73 -6.98
C LEU A 151 5.15 3.53 -8.20
N THR A 152 5.54 4.63 -8.84
CA THR A 152 6.49 4.59 -9.97
C THR A 152 7.87 4.17 -9.45
N PRO A 153 8.76 3.63 -10.30
CA PRO A 153 10.15 3.38 -9.90
C PRO A 153 10.84 4.62 -9.31
N GLN A 154 10.48 5.83 -9.75
CA GLN A 154 10.95 7.08 -9.17
C GLN A 154 10.37 7.37 -7.78
N ASN A 155 9.10 7.03 -7.52
CA ASN A 155 8.52 7.13 -6.18
C ASN A 155 9.09 6.06 -5.24
N LEU A 156 9.30 4.83 -5.73
CA LEU A 156 9.98 3.78 -4.97
C LEU A 156 11.44 4.14 -4.69
N LEU A 157 12.15 4.76 -5.64
CA LEU A 157 13.51 5.25 -5.43
C LEU A 157 13.56 6.47 -4.51
N LYS A 158 12.56 7.38 -4.54
CA LYS A 158 12.42 8.46 -3.55
C LYS A 158 12.10 7.92 -2.16
N ILE A 159 11.23 6.91 -2.04
CA ILE A 159 10.94 6.23 -0.77
C ILE A 159 12.20 5.51 -0.29
N HIS A 160 12.85 4.69 -1.11
CA HIS A 160 14.09 3.99 -0.75
C HIS A 160 15.22 4.95 -0.36
N ASN A 161 15.43 6.05 -1.09
CA ASN A 161 16.47 7.04 -0.76
C ASN A 161 16.11 7.89 0.48
N ARG A 162 14.82 8.12 0.76
CA ARG A 162 14.36 8.70 2.04
C ARG A 162 14.58 7.68 3.17
N CYS A 163 14.17 6.42 2.99
CA CYS A 163 14.42 5.33 3.93
C CYS A 163 15.91 5.15 4.21
N LYS A 164 16.81 5.28 3.22
CA LYS A 164 18.27 5.28 3.41
C LYS A 164 18.79 6.41 4.29
N LYS A 165 18.16 7.59 4.23
CA LYS A 165 18.42 8.69 5.18
C LYS A 165 17.93 8.38 6.60
N TYR A 166 17.07 7.37 6.76
CA TYR A 166 16.49 6.91 8.03
C TYR A 166 16.88 5.46 8.39
N GLU A 167 17.74 4.77 7.62
CA GLU A 167 18.19 3.39 7.91
C GLU A 167 18.96 3.38 9.24
N SER A 168 19.77 4.42 9.47
CA SER A 168 20.41 4.67 10.78
C SER A 168 19.41 4.74 11.92
N ASN A 169 18.23 5.33 11.72
CA ASN A 169 17.21 5.44 12.76
C ASN A 169 16.46 4.13 12.96
N TYR A 170 16.32 3.29 11.94
CA TYR A 170 15.64 1.99 12.06
C TYR A 170 16.53 0.96 12.77
N ASP A 171 17.83 0.90 12.47
CA ASP A 171 18.75 0.05 13.24
C ASP A 171 18.95 0.56 14.68
N LEU A 172 19.03 1.88 14.91
CA LEU A 172 19.04 2.44 16.27
C LEU A 172 17.77 2.06 17.05
N LEU A 173 16.59 2.19 16.43
CA LEU A 173 15.31 1.80 17.03
C LEU A 173 15.25 0.30 17.36
N ILE A 174 15.76 -0.55 16.47
CA ILE A 174 15.87 -1.98 16.74
C ILE A 174 16.74 -2.19 17.98
N CYS A 175 17.92 -1.57 18.05
CA CYS A 175 18.81 -1.66 19.22
C CYS A 175 18.15 -1.14 20.51
N GLU A 176 17.42 -0.02 20.46
CA GLU A 176 16.65 0.51 21.61
C GLU A 176 15.61 -0.50 22.09
N ILE A 177 14.79 -1.06 21.19
CA ILE A 177 13.78 -2.08 21.53
C ILE A 177 14.44 -3.36 22.05
N GLN A 178 15.57 -3.79 21.48
CA GLN A 178 16.30 -4.96 21.97
C GLN A 178 16.79 -4.75 23.41
N ASN A 179 17.35 -3.57 23.70
CA ASN A 179 17.90 -3.24 25.02
C ASN A 179 16.81 -3.06 26.08
N GLU A 180 15.75 -2.30 25.78
CA GLU A 180 14.68 -1.97 26.74
C GLU A 180 13.70 -3.13 26.97
N CYS A 181 13.46 -3.99 25.98
CA CYS A 181 12.55 -5.13 26.09
C CYS A 181 13.26 -6.49 26.28
N ASN A 182 14.60 -6.52 26.32
CA ASN A 182 15.42 -7.74 26.31
C ASN A 182 15.02 -8.73 25.17
N LEU A 183 14.77 -8.18 23.97
CA LEU A 183 14.32 -8.94 22.80
C LEU A 183 15.46 -9.28 21.84
N SER A 184 15.31 -10.38 21.09
CA SER A 184 16.17 -10.63 19.93
C SER A 184 15.94 -9.60 18.81
N LYS A 185 16.90 -9.47 17.89
CA LYS A 185 16.78 -8.57 16.72
C LYS A 185 15.55 -8.88 15.88
N GLU A 186 15.23 -10.17 15.71
CA GLU A 186 14.05 -10.62 14.96
C GLU A 186 12.75 -10.21 15.66
N GLU A 187 12.65 -10.40 16.97
CA GLU A 187 11.47 -10.00 17.76
C GLU A 187 11.28 -8.48 17.79
N ALA A 188 12.37 -7.71 17.93
CA ALA A 188 12.33 -6.26 17.84
C ALA A 188 11.82 -5.78 16.48
N ILE A 189 12.30 -6.36 15.37
CA ILE A 189 11.80 -6.08 14.01
C ILE A 189 10.31 -6.43 13.91
N ASN A 190 9.90 -7.61 14.38
CA ASN A 190 8.50 -8.05 14.36
C ASN A 190 7.59 -7.13 15.21
N LEU A 191 8.11 -6.57 16.30
CA LEU A 191 7.40 -5.58 17.12
C LEU A 191 7.16 -4.27 16.36
N ILE A 192 8.21 -3.72 15.71
CA ILE A 192 8.10 -2.49 14.90
C ILE A 192 7.12 -2.69 13.73
N LEU A 193 7.18 -3.84 13.06
CA LEU A 193 6.25 -4.21 11.98
C LEU A 193 4.81 -4.33 12.51
N THR A 194 4.62 -4.90 13.70
CA THR A 194 3.29 -4.99 14.34
C THR A 194 2.73 -3.62 14.68
N ILE A 195 3.54 -2.70 15.22
CA ILE A 195 3.16 -1.32 15.53
C ILE A 195 2.82 -0.54 14.25
N SER A 196 3.64 -0.70 13.21
CA SER A 196 3.40 -0.07 11.91
C SER A 196 2.12 -0.56 11.25
N SER A 197 1.86 -1.87 11.31
CA SER A 197 0.62 -2.50 10.87
C SER A 197 -0.58 -1.98 11.67
N PHE A 198 -0.46 -1.90 13.00
CA PHE A 198 -1.49 -1.35 13.89
C PHE A 198 -1.85 0.10 13.56
N ILE A 199 -0.86 0.97 13.30
CA ILE A 199 -1.08 2.37 12.91
C ILE A 199 -1.80 2.43 11.55
N ASN A 200 -1.37 1.64 10.57
CA ASN A 200 -2.03 1.56 9.25
C ASN A 200 -3.48 1.04 9.35
N ILE A 201 -3.77 0.09 10.25
CA ILE A 201 -5.12 -0.41 10.49
C ILE A 201 -6.00 0.68 11.13
N ASN A 202 -5.51 1.38 12.15
CA ASN A 202 -6.23 2.52 12.73
C ASN A 202 -6.47 3.62 11.69
N GLN A 203 -5.51 3.87 10.82
CA GLN A 203 -5.63 4.81 9.70
C GLN A 203 -6.78 4.44 8.75
N VAL A 204 -6.90 3.17 8.35
CA VAL A 204 -8.02 2.70 7.52
C VAL A 204 -9.37 2.92 8.20
N TYR A 205 -9.47 2.66 9.52
CA TYR A 205 -10.70 2.90 10.26
C TYR A 205 -11.07 4.38 10.37
N ILE A 206 -10.11 5.26 10.68
CA ILE A 206 -10.39 6.70 10.77
C ILE A 206 -10.79 7.27 9.41
N ASN A 207 -10.10 6.88 8.33
CA ASN A 207 -10.51 7.20 6.96
C ASN A 207 -11.95 6.76 6.67
N TYR A 208 -12.32 5.54 7.06
CA TYR A 208 -13.70 5.08 6.88
C TYR A 208 -14.70 5.95 7.66
N LEU A 209 -14.42 6.31 8.91
CA LEU A 209 -15.34 7.15 9.72
C LEU A 209 -15.51 8.54 9.10
N VAL A 210 -14.40 9.14 8.67
CA VAL A 210 -14.33 10.51 8.16
C VAL A 210 -14.89 10.62 6.74
N SER A 211 -14.61 9.67 5.85
CA SER A 211 -14.89 9.78 4.41
C SER A 211 -16.08 8.94 3.90
N SER A 212 -16.64 8.02 4.70
CA SER A 212 -17.82 7.23 4.24
C SER A 212 -19.13 8.02 4.35
N TYR A 213 -20.06 7.70 3.44
CA TYR A 213 -21.43 8.21 3.41
C TYR A 213 -22.42 7.34 4.22
N ASP A 214 -21.92 6.36 4.98
CA ASP A 214 -22.77 5.50 5.82
C ASP A 214 -23.44 6.32 6.92
N ASP A 215 -24.68 5.94 7.30
CA ASP A 215 -25.42 6.60 8.36
C ASP A 215 -24.66 6.62 9.70
N LEU A 216 -24.86 7.68 10.49
CA LEU A 216 -24.16 7.90 11.75
C LEU A 216 -24.38 6.74 12.74
N LYS A 217 -25.53 6.07 12.73
CA LYS A 217 -25.81 4.88 13.57
C LYS A 217 -24.88 3.71 13.20
N ILE A 218 -24.63 3.49 11.91
CA ILE A 218 -23.70 2.47 11.40
C ILE A 218 -22.27 2.84 11.77
N LYS A 219 -21.88 4.12 11.62
CA LYS A 219 -20.57 4.63 12.05
C LYS A 219 -20.38 4.41 13.56
N ILE A 220 -21.36 4.71 14.41
CA ILE A 220 -21.31 4.51 15.87
C ILE A 220 -21.12 3.03 16.24
N GLN A 221 -21.79 2.10 15.57
CA GLN A 221 -21.58 0.66 15.78
C GLN A 221 -20.13 0.26 15.47
N LYS A 222 -19.57 0.76 14.37
CA LYS A 222 -18.16 0.54 14.01
C LYS A 222 -17.20 1.21 15.00
N ILE A 223 -17.48 2.42 15.48
CA ILE A 223 -16.70 3.10 16.54
C ILE A 223 -16.61 2.24 17.80
N ASN A 224 -17.73 1.69 18.29
CA ASN A 224 -17.72 0.82 19.47
C ASN A 224 -16.84 -0.44 19.25
N LYS A 225 -16.89 -1.05 18.05
CA LYS A 225 -16.02 -2.18 17.69
C LYS A 225 -14.54 -1.79 17.67
N ILE A 226 -14.22 -0.65 17.05
CA ILE A 226 -12.86 -0.08 16.96
C ILE A 226 -12.29 0.18 18.36
N ILE A 227 -13.06 0.82 19.25
CA ILE A 227 -12.65 1.12 20.63
C ILE A 227 -12.33 -0.17 21.38
N ASN A 228 -13.25 -1.14 21.39
CA ASN A 228 -13.05 -2.41 22.10
C ASN A 228 -11.77 -3.15 21.62
N GLN A 229 -11.49 -3.08 20.32
CA GLN A 229 -10.38 -3.79 19.69
C GLN A 229 -9.01 -3.10 19.91
N TYR A 230 -8.92 -1.78 19.67
CA TYR A 230 -7.64 -1.05 19.55
C TYR A 230 -7.37 -0.02 20.65
N TYR A 231 -8.33 0.24 21.55
CA TYR A 231 -8.24 1.28 22.58
C TYR A 231 -8.59 0.71 23.96
N TYR A 232 -8.32 1.47 25.03
CA TYR A 232 -8.88 1.24 26.36
C TYR A 232 -10.16 2.04 26.56
N ASN A 233 -11.01 1.62 27.50
CA ASN A 233 -12.29 2.29 27.75
C ASN A 233 -12.13 3.73 28.26
N PHE A 234 -11.01 4.03 28.90
CA PHE A 234 -10.64 5.35 29.42
C PHE A 234 -9.72 6.14 28.47
N THR A 235 -9.49 5.66 27.23
CA THR A 235 -8.59 6.34 26.30
C THR A 235 -9.11 7.74 25.98
N SER A 236 -8.19 8.70 25.98
CA SER A 236 -8.47 10.11 25.73
C SER A 236 -7.61 10.67 24.60
N VAL A 237 -8.12 11.74 23.99
CA VAL A 237 -7.49 12.47 22.90
C VAL A 237 -7.31 13.91 23.36
N GLN A 238 -6.08 14.37 23.37
CA GLN A 238 -5.71 15.75 23.63
C GLN A 238 -5.53 16.47 22.29
N ILE A 239 -6.33 17.51 22.06
CA ILE A 239 -6.39 18.28 20.82
C ILE A 239 -5.99 19.72 21.14
N PRO A 240 -5.12 20.36 20.35
CA PRO A 240 -4.73 21.74 20.57
C PRO A 240 -5.83 22.63 20.00
N ASN A 241 -6.37 23.53 20.81
CA ASN A 241 -7.42 24.43 20.37
C ASN A 241 -6.80 25.60 19.63
N ALA A 242 -7.01 25.74 18.32
CA ALA A 242 -6.42 26.84 17.53
C ALA A 242 -6.79 28.24 18.04
N GLN A 243 -7.88 28.39 18.81
CA GLN A 243 -8.33 29.65 19.40
C GLN A 243 -7.89 29.86 20.86
N LYS A 244 -7.31 28.85 21.52
CA LYS A 244 -6.96 28.91 22.95
C LYS A 244 -5.60 28.25 23.20
N VAL A 245 -4.77 28.86 24.05
CA VAL A 245 -3.50 28.25 24.53
C VAL A 245 -3.75 27.05 25.48
N LYS A 246 -4.95 26.46 25.46
CA LYS A 246 -5.33 25.28 26.24
C LYS A 246 -5.50 24.08 25.32
N ILE A 247 -4.99 22.95 25.80
CA ILE A 247 -5.20 21.65 25.18
C ILE A 247 -6.51 21.09 25.72
N ASP A 248 -7.48 20.84 24.83
CA ASP A 248 -8.77 20.27 25.19
C ASP A 248 -8.66 18.73 25.19
N LYS A 249 -9.18 18.07 26.24
CA LYS A 249 -9.10 16.62 26.43
C LYS A 249 -10.48 15.97 26.28
N PHE A 250 -10.60 15.06 25.32
CA PHE A 250 -11.86 14.39 24.97
C PHE A 250 -11.76 12.87 25.21
N PRO A 251 -12.84 12.20 25.63
CA PRO A 251 -12.93 10.74 25.54
C PRO A 251 -12.80 10.27 24.09
N ILE A 252 -12.12 9.14 23.85
CA ILE A 252 -11.89 8.62 22.49
C ILE A 252 -13.19 8.43 21.70
N LYS A 253 -14.27 8.02 22.38
CA LYS A 253 -15.59 7.82 21.77
C LYS A 253 -16.15 9.11 21.19
N ASP A 254 -16.05 10.20 21.93
CA ASP A 254 -16.61 11.50 21.53
C ASP A 254 -15.78 12.11 20.41
N TYR A 255 -14.45 11.95 20.45
CA TYR A 255 -13.56 12.32 19.34
C TYR A 255 -13.88 11.54 18.06
N LEU A 256 -14.04 10.21 18.12
CA LEU A 256 -14.37 9.42 16.94
C LEU A 256 -15.79 9.72 16.41
N ILE A 257 -16.75 10.04 17.28
CA ILE A 257 -18.09 10.51 16.88
C ILE A 257 -18.01 11.89 16.22
N HIS A 258 -17.16 12.80 16.72
CA HIS A 258 -16.91 14.09 16.09
C HIS A 258 -16.32 13.92 14.69
N LEU A 259 -15.27 13.11 14.54
CA LEU A 259 -14.69 12.77 13.22
C LEU A 259 -15.73 12.18 12.25
N ALA A 260 -16.60 11.29 12.75
CA ALA A 260 -17.65 10.64 11.96
C ALA A 260 -18.76 11.58 11.45
N LYS A 261 -18.88 12.79 12.02
CA LYS A 261 -19.83 13.84 11.64
C LYS A 261 -19.24 14.88 10.68
N LEU A 262 -17.92 14.93 10.50
CA LEU A 262 -17.27 15.99 9.70
C LEU A 262 -17.75 16.00 8.23
N ASN A 263 -18.16 14.85 7.69
CA ASN A 263 -18.73 14.73 6.33
C ASN A 263 -20.10 15.41 6.16
N ASN A 264 -20.75 15.83 7.25
CA ASN A 264 -21.95 16.67 7.20
C ASN A 264 -21.60 18.17 7.01
N THR A 265 -20.35 18.55 7.30
CA THR A 265 -19.85 19.93 7.20
C THR A 265 -19.02 20.12 5.91
N TYR A 266 -18.19 19.14 5.57
CA TYR A 266 -17.25 19.22 4.46
C TYR A 266 -17.60 18.21 3.36
N SER A 267 -17.52 18.64 2.09
CA SER A 267 -17.80 17.78 0.92
C SER A 267 -16.74 16.70 0.71
N LYS A 268 -15.52 16.94 1.20
CA LYS A 268 -14.40 16.01 1.16
C LYS A 268 -13.50 16.26 2.36
N ILE A 269 -12.93 15.20 2.91
CA ILE A 269 -11.92 15.26 3.96
C ILE A 269 -10.83 14.22 3.63
N GLU A 270 -9.58 14.63 3.77
CA GLU A 270 -8.41 13.75 3.81
C GLU A 270 -7.85 13.80 5.23
N PHE A 271 -7.70 12.64 5.87
CA PHE A 271 -7.14 12.51 7.20
C PHE A 271 -6.17 11.34 7.14
N TYR A 272 -4.85 11.55 7.23
CA TYR A 272 -3.92 10.43 7.25
C TYR A 272 -2.70 10.60 8.14
N PHE A 273 -2.33 9.53 8.84
CA PHE A 273 -1.02 9.38 9.44
C PHE A 273 0.03 9.17 8.36
N ASP A 274 1.12 9.92 8.40
CA ASP A 274 2.28 9.75 7.53
C ASP A 274 3.28 8.78 8.20
N PRO A 275 3.38 7.51 7.76
CA PRO A 275 4.22 6.52 8.41
C PRO A 275 5.72 6.78 8.20
N LEU A 276 6.10 7.64 7.23
CA LEU A 276 7.51 7.98 6.97
C LEU A 276 8.16 8.77 8.11
N TYR A 277 7.35 9.36 8.98
CA TYR A 277 7.79 10.16 10.12
C TYR A 277 7.28 9.59 11.45
N MET A 278 7.19 8.26 11.51
CA MET A 278 7.07 7.53 12.76
C MET A 278 8.37 7.68 13.56
N SER A 279 8.22 8.13 14.79
CA SER A 279 9.28 8.30 15.78
C SER A 279 8.88 7.55 17.03
N PHE A 280 9.82 6.86 17.64
CA PHE A 280 9.61 6.15 18.89
C PHE A 280 10.22 7.02 19.99
N GLY A 281 9.56 7.07 21.14
CA GLY A 281 10.05 7.70 22.35
C GLY A 281 10.38 6.61 23.38
N THR A 282 10.16 6.93 24.65
CA THR A 282 10.39 6.00 25.76
C THR A 282 9.60 4.70 25.59
N ILE A 283 10.30 3.60 25.81
CA ILE A 283 9.75 2.27 26.09
C ILE A 283 9.92 2.06 27.60
N CYS A 284 8.91 1.53 28.27
CA CYS A 284 8.99 1.21 29.70
C CYS A 284 8.23 -0.09 29.97
N GLN A 285 8.87 -1.08 30.58
CA GLN A 285 8.15 -2.26 31.08
C GLN A 285 7.24 -1.83 32.27
N ILE A 286 5.98 -2.27 32.24
CA ILE A 286 4.99 -2.01 33.31
C ILE A 286 4.69 -3.30 34.10
N ASP A 287 4.80 -4.44 33.43
CA ASP A 287 4.44 -5.78 33.92
C ASP A 287 5.26 -6.83 33.13
N ASP A 288 5.31 -8.08 33.59
CA ASP A 288 6.18 -9.13 33.03
C ASP A 288 6.09 -9.24 31.50
N ASN A 289 4.87 -9.09 30.96
CA ASN A 289 4.57 -9.17 29.53
C ASN A 289 3.96 -7.88 28.95
N GLN A 290 4.02 -6.74 29.67
CA GLN A 290 3.44 -5.47 29.20
C GLN A 290 4.46 -4.32 29.16
N TYR A 291 4.48 -3.64 28.03
CA TYR A 291 5.34 -2.50 27.77
C TYR A 291 4.51 -1.28 27.42
N GLU A 292 4.81 -0.15 28.05
CA GLU A 292 4.42 1.16 27.55
C GLU A 292 5.37 1.57 26.43
N LEU A 293 4.83 2.20 25.39
CA LEU A 293 5.61 2.82 24.33
C LEU A 293 4.97 4.14 23.91
N LEU A 294 5.78 5.18 23.77
CA LEU A 294 5.37 6.42 23.15
C LEU A 294 5.73 6.42 21.65
N VAL A 295 4.75 6.54 20.75
CA VAL A 295 4.99 6.64 19.30
C VAL A 295 4.51 7.99 18.77
N GLY A 296 5.42 8.82 18.28
CA GLY A 296 5.10 10.04 17.54
C GLY A 296 4.88 9.76 16.05
N VAL A 297 3.73 10.13 15.50
CA VAL A 297 3.46 10.14 14.05
C VAL A 297 2.96 11.51 13.62
N TRP A 298 3.18 11.88 12.36
CA TRP A 298 2.51 13.04 11.78
C TRP A 298 1.13 12.65 11.27
N ARG A 299 0.13 13.51 11.53
CA ARG A 299 -1.25 13.43 11.05
C ARG A 299 -1.49 14.60 10.11
N ILE A 300 -1.74 14.32 8.84
CA ILE A 300 -2.15 15.31 7.86
C ILE A 300 -3.68 15.37 7.84
N TYR A 301 -4.22 16.58 7.99
CA TYR A 301 -5.65 16.85 7.89
C TYR A 301 -5.89 17.88 6.78
N ARG A 302 -6.89 17.64 5.93
CA ARG A 302 -7.41 18.60 4.96
C ARG A 302 -8.91 18.46 4.84
N ALA A 303 -9.64 19.57 4.81
CA ALA A 303 -11.08 19.61 4.66
C ALA A 303 -11.51 20.63 3.59
N TRP A 304 -12.44 20.21 2.72
CA TRP A 304 -12.97 21.02 1.64
C TRP A 304 -14.46 21.25 1.78
N SER A 305 -14.89 22.49 1.54
CA SER A 305 -16.28 22.83 1.28
C SER A 305 -16.51 22.99 -0.22
N ILE A 306 -17.28 22.08 -0.79
CA ILE A 306 -17.56 21.91 -2.23
C ILE A 306 -16.28 21.72 -3.06
N LYS A 307 -15.53 22.79 -3.32
CA LYS A 307 -14.25 22.83 -4.06
C LYS A 307 -13.17 23.68 -3.38
N THR A 308 -13.51 24.45 -2.35
CA THR A 308 -12.58 25.31 -1.60
C THR A 308 -11.95 24.52 -0.48
N LEU A 309 -10.62 24.56 -0.35
CA LEU A 309 -9.92 24.04 0.82
C LEU A 309 -10.10 25.05 1.96
N GLU A 310 -10.80 24.66 3.03
CA GLU A 310 -11.08 25.56 4.17
C GLU A 310 -10.07 25.38 5.30
N HIS A 311 -9.61 24.14 5.51
CA HIS A 311 -8.65 23.81 6.55
C HIS A 311 -7.60 22.83 6.04
N GLU A 312 -6.33 23.09 6.35
CA GLU A 312 -5.27 22.11 6.30
C GLU A 312 -4.31 22.27 7.48
N ASP A 313 -3.91 21.15 8.07
CA ASP A 313 -2.85 21.10 9.09
C ASP A 313 -1.97 19.86 8.94
N ALA A 314 -0.75 19.97 9.44
CA ALA A 314 0.03 18.84 9.88
C ALA A 314 0.12 18.90 11.41
N THR A 315 -0.34 17.84 12.07
CA THR A 315 -0.30 17.71 13.54
C THR A 315 0.57 16.54 13.93
N ARG A 316 1.59 16.76 14.76
CA ARG A 316 2.37 15.67 15.36
C ARG A 316 1.60 15.07 16.52
N MET A 317 1.17 13.83 16.36
CA MET A 317 0.43 13.05 17.37
C MET A 317 1.40 12.10 18.07
N LYS A 318 1.48 12.16 19.40
CA LYS A 318 2.11 11.17 20.25
C LYS A 318 1.04 10.19 20.75
N LEU A 319 1.18 8.92 20.41
CA LEU A 319 0.33 7.82 20.84
C LEU A 319 1.02 7.12 22.01
N ARG A 320 0.39 7.10 23.18
CA ARG A 320 0.79 6.27 24.31
C ARG A 320 0.16 4.90 24.11
N LEU A 321 0.99 3.91 23.79
CA LEU A 321 0.61 2.54 23.49
C LEU A 321 0.92 1.62 24.67
N ILE A 322 0.10 0.59 24.85
CA ILE A 322 0.43 -0.60 25.65
C ILE A 322 0.57 -1.77 24.68
N LEU A 323 1.68 -2.48 24.82
CA LEU A 323 1.99 -3.69 24.08
C LEU A 323 2.00 -4.86 25.05
N THR A 324 1.14 -5.84 24.82
CA THR A 324 1.15 -7.12 25.54
C THR A 324 1.77 -8.18 24.65
N ILE A 325 2.89 -8.78 25.07
CA ILE A 325 3.63 -9.78 24.29
C ILE A 325 3.38 -11.16 24.89
N ASN A 326 2.64 -12.02 24.18
CA ASN A 326 2.34 -13.38 24.63
C ASN A 326 2.72 -14.38 23.53
N ASN A 327 3.65 -15.31 23.81
CA ASN A 327 4.07 -16.38 22.88
C ASN A 327 4.36 -15.84 21.46
N SER A 328 5.27 -14.88 21.37
CA SER A 328 5.67 -14.17 20.13
C SER A 328 4.55 -13.39 19.41
N LYS A 329 3.36 -13.25 20.00
CA LYS A 329 2.27 -12.41 19.48
C LYS A 329 2.16 -11.13 20.31
N ALA A 330 2.48 -10.00 19.69
CA ALA A 330 2.24 -8.68 20.27
C ALA A 330 0.80 -8.20 20.01
N LYS A 331 0.11 -7.77 21.06
CA LYS A 331 -1.18 -7.08 21.00
C LYS A 331 -0.99 -5.63 21.42
N VAL A 332 -1.39 -4.70 20.55
CA VAL A 332 -1.22 -3.26 20.78
C VAL A 332 -2.57 -2.62 21.10
N LYS A 333 -2.61 -1.71 22.08
CA LYS A 333 -3.75 -0.82 22.38
C LYS A 333 -3.28 0.60 22.65
N ILE A 334 -4.06 1.59 22.25
CA ILE A 334 -3.79 3.01 22.57
C ILE A 334 -4.43 3.38 23.91
N VAL A 335 -3.66 3.93 24.83
CA VAL A 335 -4.11 4.53 26.10
C VAL A 335 -4.39 6.03 25.95
N GLU A 336 -3.58 6.75 25.18
CA GLU A 336 -3.76 8.20 25.02
C GLU A 336 -3.24 8.66 23.65
N LEU A 337 -3.89 9.67 23.08
CA LEU A 337 -3.42 10.38 21.90
C LEU A 337 -3.18 11.84 22.29
N MET A 338 -1.99 12.36 22.04
CA MET A 338 -1.59 13.71 22.41
C MET A 338 -1.06 14.47 21.20
N ALA A 339 -1.72 15.54 20.79
CA ALA A 339 -1.09 16.48 19.85
C ALA A 339 0.06 17.22 20.55
N SER A 340 1.26 17.19 19.98
CA SER A 340 2.44 17.86 20.54
C SER A 340 2.93 19.05 19.73
N GLU A 341 2.58 19.14 18.45
CA GLU A 341 3.02 20.16 17.50
C GLU A 341 1.94 20.29 16.43
N VAL A 342 1.57 21.51 16.03
CA VAL A 342 0.72 21.77 14.86
C VAL A 342 1.43 22.81 14.02
N ILE A 343 1.62 22.51 12.74
CA ILE A 343 2.25 23.40 11.77
C ILE A 343 1.40 23.45 10.50
N SER A 344 1.64 24.48 9.69
CA SER A 344 1.04 24.53 8.36
C SER A 344 1.54 23.37 7.49
N LEU A 345 0.71 22.91 6.54
CA LEU A 345 1.13 21.86 5.63
C LEU A 345 2.34 22.28 4.77
N VAL A 346 2.45 23.56 4.43
CA VAL A 346 3.60 24.13 3.71
C VAL A 346 4.88 24.01 4.53
N GLU A 347 4.84 24.35 5.82
CA GLU A 347 5.97 24.19 6.72
C GLU A 347 6.36 22.71 6.88
N TYR A 348 5.39 21.82 7.03
CA TYR A 348 5.63 20.38 7.06
C TYR A 348 6.39 19.90 5.81
N GLN A 349 5.92 20.26 4.61
CA GLN A 349 6.55 19.88 3.34
C GLN A 349 7.96 20.46 3.14
N ASN A 350 8.28 21.59 3.78
CA ASN A 350 9.61 22.19 3.73
C ASN A 350 10.58 21.55 4.74
N LYS A 351 10.07 21.09 5.88
CA LYS A 351 10.85 20.56 7.02
C LYS A 351 11.13 19.05 6.91
N TYR A 352 10.29 18.30 6.18
CA TYR A 352 10.22 16.82 6.22
C TYR A 352 10.25 16.13 4.83
#